data_AF-A0A524HCA3-F1
#
_entry.id   AF-A0A524HCA3-F1
#
_cell.length_a   1.000
_cell.length_b   1.000
_cell.length_c   1.000
_cell.angle_alpha   90.00
_cell.angle_beta   90.00
_cell.angle_gamma   90.00
#
_symmetry.space_group_name_H-M   'P 1'
#
loop_
_entity.id
_entity.type
_entity.pdbx_description
1 polymer ?
#
loop_
_entity_poly.entity_id
_entity_poly.type
_entity_poly.pdbx_seq_one_letter_code
_entity_poly.pdbx_strand_id
1 'polypeptide(L)'
;IQSAKAVGDVCALYFNITGELVLVDFHQRRVGVSLENLKNIGTRVGVAGNPEKAEAILGAVCGGFINALVTDNLTAVKVLELAQIHCQDLKK
;
A
#
# COMPACT_ATOMS: atom_id res chain seq x y z
N ILE A 1 -9.91 -4.26 12.47
CA ILE A 1 -9.04 -4.11 11.28
C ILE A 1 -9.86 -4.33 10.00
N GLN A 2 -10.46 -5.50 9.78
CA GLN A 2 -11.37 -5.74 8.63
C GLN A 2 -12.60 -4.79 8.60
N SER A 3 -13.11 -4.38 9.76
CA SER A 3 -14.21 -3.41 9.87
C SER A 3 -13.91 -2.03 9.28
N ALA A 4 -12.64 -1.69 9.08
CA ALA A 4 -12.20 -0.37 8.67
C ALA A 4 -11.67 -0.33 7.21
N LYS A 5 -12.01 -1.35 6.40
CA LYS A 5 -11.64 -1.45 4.97
C LYS A 5 -10.13 -1.43 4.70
N ALA A 6 -9.32 -1.84 5.68
CA ALA A 6 -7.88 -2.00 5.47
C ALA A 6 -7.63 -3.20 4.55
N VAL A 7 -6.81 -2.98 3.52
CA VAL A 7 -6.40 -4.02 2.55
C VAL A 7 -4.96 -4.48 2.80
N GLY A 8 -4.17 -3.70 3.55
CA GLY A 8 -2.80 -4.04 3.90
C GLY A 8 -2.18 -3.06 4.90
N ASP A 9 -0.90 -3.26 5.18
CA ASP A 9 -0.08 -2.36 5.99
C ASP A 9 1.38 -2.29 5.52
N VAL A 10 2.07 -1.21 5.86
CA VAL A 10 3.53 -1.06 5.75
C VAL A 10 4.03 -0.56 7.10
N CYS A 11 4.96 -1.27 7.74
CA CYS A 11 5.42 -0.92 9.10
C CYS A 11 4.25 -0.77 10.10
N ALA A 12 3.24 -1.64 10.00
CA ALA A 12 1.98 -1.58 10.75
C ALA A 12 1.12 -0.32 10.47
N LEU A 13 1.45 0.51 9.47
CA LEU A 13 0.61 1.58 8.91
C LEU A 13 -0.45 0.97 8.01
N TYR A 14 -1.60 0.63 8.60
CA TYR A 14 -2.75 0.11 7.86
C TYR A 14 -3.34 1.14 6.91
N PHE A 15 -3.66 0.72 5.70
CA PHE A 15 -4.26 1.56 4.65
C PHE A 15 -5.35 0.83 3.86
N ASN A 16 -6.19 1.60 3.18
CA ASN A 16 -7.21 1.11 2.25
C ASN A 16 -6.65 1.02 0.81
N ILE A 17 -7.48 0.59 -0.15
CA ILE A 17 -7.06 0.38 -1.55
C ILE A 17 -6.65 1.67 -2.28
N THR A 18 -7.13 2.83 -1.83
CA THR A 18 -6.73 4.15 -2.36
C THR A 18 -5.45 4.67 -1.67
N GLY A 19 -4.92 3.94 -0.69
CA GLY A 19 -3.69 4.29 0.03
C GLY A 19 -3.88 5.28 1.18
N GLU A 20 -5.11 5.55 1.58
CA GLU A 20 -5.42 6.36 2.75
C GLU A 20 -5.20 5.55 4.02
N LEU A 21 -4.63 6.19 5.06
CA LEU A 21 -4.46 5.55 6.35
C LEU A 21 -5.82 5.21 6.96
N VAL A 22 -5.95 3.97 7.40
CA VAL A 22 -7.10 3.52 8.16
C VAL A 22 -6.85 3.83 9.63
N LEU A 23 -7.63 4.76 10.19
CA LEU A 23 -7.54 5.11 11.60
C LEU A 23 -8.00 3.94 12.45
N VAL A 24 -7.05 3.38 13.20
CA VAL A 24 -7.32 2.36 14.22
C VAL A 24 -6.67 2.81 15.52
N ASP A 25 -7.34 2.60 16.65
CA ASP A 25 -6.88 3.03 17.99
C ASP A 25 -5.47 2.55 18.36
N PHE A 26 -4.99 1.49 17.71
CA PHE A 26 -3.65 0.96 17.92
C PHE A 26 -2.54 1.79 17.24
N HIS A 27 -2.82 2.64 16.25
CA HIS A 27 -1.79 3.43 15.54
C HIS A 27 -0.96 4.30 16.50
N GLN A 28 -1.59 4.86 17.54
CA GLN A 28 -0.95 5.70 18.56
C GLN A 28 -0.08 4.92 19.56
N ARG A 29 -0.22 3.58 19.59
CA ARG A 29 0.51 2.69 20.49
C ARG A 29 1.64 1.93 19.79
N ARG A 30 1.91 2.24 18.52
CA ARG A 30 2.99 1.60 17.76
C ARG A 30 4.34 2.21 18.13
N VAL A 31 5.34 1.35 18.20
CA VAL A 31 6.75 1.73 18.15
C VAL A 31 7.26 1.40 16.75
N GLY A 32 7.65 2.41 15.98
CA GLY A 32 8.06 2.24 14.59
C GLY A 32 8.31 3.57 13.87
N VAL A 33 8.62 3.50 12.58
CA VAL A 33 8.82 4.69 11.75
C VAL A 33 7.52 5.49 11.62
N SER A 34 7.60 6.82 11.74
CA SER A 34 6.44 7.68 11.45
C SER A 34 6.14 7.66 9.95
N LEU A 35 4.88 7.93 9.57
CA LEU A 35 4.53 8.05 8.15
C LEU A 35 5.36 9.13 7.45
N GLU A 36 5.60 10.25 8.13
CA GLU A 36 6.42 11.36 7.63
C GLU A 36 7.85 10.91 7.35
N ASN A 37 8.51 10.27 8.32
CA ASN A 37 9.86 9.77 8.17
C ASN A 37 9.95 8.71 7.07
N LEU A 38 8.95 7.82 6.98
CA LEU A 38 8.88 6.83 5.92
C LEU A 38 8.82 7.52 4.55
N LYS A 39 7.93 8.51 4.37
CA LYS A 39 7.78 9.23 3.08
C LYS A 39 8.98 10.11 2.71
N ASN A 40 9.75 10.59 3.69
CA ASN A 40 10.98 11.36 3.47
C ASN A 40 12.15 10.50 2.94
N ILE A 41 12.08 9.17 3.04
CA ILE A 41 13.09 8.30 2.44
C ILE A 41 12.96 8.35 0.92
N GLY A 42 14.05 8.72 0.22
CA GLY A 42 14.06 8.89 -1.24
C GLY A 42 13.70 7.62 -2.02
N THR A 43 14.17 6.45 -1.58
CA THR A 43 13.89 5.16 -2.21
C THR A 43 13.24 4.20 -1.21
N ARG A 44 12.01 3.77 -1.50
CA ARG A 44 11.17 2.92 -0.67
C ARG A 44 10.77 1.68 -1.47
N VAL A 45 11.56 0.62 -1.32
CA VAL A 45 11.37 -0.64 -2.06
C VAL A 45 10.41 -1.55 -1.31
N GLY A 46 9.25 -1.83 -1.92
CA GLY A 46 8.37 -2.90 -1.49
C GLY A 46 8.75 -4.23 -2.14
N VAL A 47 8.72 -5.32 -1.38
CA VAL A 47 8.88 -6.67 -1.90
C VAL A 47 7.65 -7.47 -1.51
N ALA A 48 6.84 -7.84 -2.50
CA ALA A 48 5.60 -8.57 -2.28
C ALA A 48 5.24 -9.37 -3.52
N GLY A 49 4.69 -10.56 -3.33
CA GLY A 49 4.18 -11.44 -4.39
C GLY A 49 2.98 -12.23 -3.88
N ASN A 50 2.41 -13.06 -4.76
CA ASN A 50 1.09 -13.69 -4.68
C ASN A 50 -0.07 -12.74 -5.07
N PRO A 51 -0.91 -13.08 -6.09
CA PRO A 51 -2.05 -12.29 -6.53
C PRO A 51 -3.05 -11.91 -5.43
N GLU A 52 -3.18 -12.71 -4.37
CA GLU A 52 -4.04 -12.38 -3.22
C GLU A 52 -3.61 -11.10 -2.49
N LYS A 53 -2.35 -10.67 -2.65
CA LYS A 53 -1.82 -9.42 -2.07
C LYS A 53 -1.98 -8.21 -2.98
N ALA A 54 -2.57 -8.36 -4.17
CA ALA A 54 -2.59 -7.29 -5.17
C ALA A 54 -3.28 -6.00 -4.68
N GLU A 55 -4.37 -6.11 -3.91
CA GLU A 55 -5.04 -4.94 -3.31
C GLU A 55 -4.14 -4.22 -2.29
N ALA A 56 -3.42 -4.97 -1.45
CA ALA A 56 -2.47 -4.43 -0.49
C ALA A 56 -1.31 -3.71 -1.19
N ILE A 57 -0.79 -4.31 -2.26
CA ILE A 57 0.30 -3.74 -3.06
C ILE A 57 -0.17 -2.45 -3.73
N LEU A 58 -1.36 -2.45 -4.34
CA LEU A 58 -1.94 -1.26 -4.95
C LEU A 58 -2.12 -0.14 -3.92
N GLY A 59 -2.72 -0.45 -2.76
CA GLY A 59 -2.86 0.52 -1.67
C GLY A 59 -1.52 1.09 -1.19
N ALA A 60 -0.49 0.27 -1.09
CA ALA A 60 0.86 0.71 -0.69
C ALA A 60 1.48 1.68 -1.72
N VAL A 61 1.29 1.40 -3.01
CA VAL A 61 1.76 2.26 -4.11
C VAL A 61 0.97 3.57 -4.15
N CYS A 62 -0.37 3.51 -4.14
CA CYS A 62 -1.25 4.68 -4.15
C CYS A 62 -1.00 5.60 -2.97
N GLY A 63 -0.78 5.05 -1.78
CA GLY A 63 -0.50 5.82 -0.57
C GLY A 63 0.92 6.37 -0.51
N GLY A 64 1.78 6.02 -1.47
CA GLY A 64 3.17 6.43 -1.55
C GLY A 64 4.06 5.83 -0.47
N PHE A 65 3.61 4.77 0.21
CA PHE A 65 4.38 4.04 1.22
C PHE A 65 5.61 3.38 0.60
N ILE A 66 5.49 2.96 -0.66
CA ILE A 66 6.58 2.48 -1.50
C ILE A 66 6.60 3.28 -2.81
N ASN A 67 7.76 3.38 -3.45
CA ASN A 67 7.92 3.99 -4.78
C ASN A 67 8.74 3.11 -5.75
N ALA A 68 9.22 1.96 -5.30
CA ALA A 68 9.73 0.89 -6.12
C ALA A 68 9.11 -0.43 -5.63
N LEU A 69 8.84 -1.37 -6.55
CA LEU A 69 8.22 -2.65 -6.24
C LEU A 69 9.01 -3.79 -6.89
N VAL A 70 9.31 -4.81 -6.09
CA VAL A 70 9.77 -6.13 -6.56
C VAL A 70 8.61 -7.11 -6.35
N THR A 71 8.17 -7.75 -7.44
CA THR A 71 7.04 -8.68 -7.43
C THR A 71 7.17 -9.72 -8.55
N ASP A 72 6.34 -10.77 -8.51
CA ASP A 72 6.23 -11.76 -9.58
C ASP A 72 5.25 -11.32 -10.69
N ASN A 73 5.34 -11.97 -11.85
CA ASN A 73 4.57 -11.59 -13.04
C ASN A 73 3.05 -11.71 -12.86
N LEU A 74 2.58 -12.75 -12.17
CA LEU A 74 1.14 -12.96 -11.94
C LEU A 74 0.57 -11.86 -11.03
N THR A 75 1.31 -11.50 -9.99
CA THR A 75 0.95 -10.43 -9.07
C THR A 75 0.99 -9.07 -9.76
N ALA A 76 2.01 -8.80 -10.59
CA ALA A 76 2.12 -7.57 -11.36
C ALA A 76 0.91 -7.36 -12.29
N VAL A 77 0.51 -8.40 -13.03
CA VAL A 77 -0.70 -8.35 -13.88
C VAL A 77 -1.92 -8.01 -13.05
N LYS A 78 -2.09 -8.67 -11.90
CA LYS A 78 -3.27 -8.43 -11.07
C LYS A 78 -3.32 -7.00 -10.50
N VAL A 79 -2.16 -6.45 -10.11
CA VAL A 79 -2.05 -5.06 -9.65
C VAL A 79 -2.42 -4.08 -10.77
N LEU A 80 -1.98 -4.34 -12.00
CA LEU A 80 -2.33 -3.50 -13.16
C LEU A 80 -3.83 -3.52 -13.47
N GLU A 81 -4.49 -4.68 -13.40
CA GLU A 81 -5.95 -4.80 -13.55
C GLU A 81 -6.68 -3.95 -12.50
N LEU A 82 -6.29 -4.06 -11.23
CA LEU A 82 -6.89 -3.30 -10.13
C LEU A 82 -6.63 -1.79 -10.28
N ALA A 83 -5.44 -1.40 -10.73
CA ALA A 83 -5.10 0.00 -10.97
C ALA A 83 -6.00 0.63 -12.05
N GLN A 84 -6.39 -0.10 -13.09
CA GLN A 84 -7.32 0.41 -14.12
C GLN A 84 -8.72 0.67 -13.57
N ILE A 85 -9.15 -0.09 -12.56
CA ILE A 85 -10.46 0.03 -11.93
C ILE A 85 -10.47 1.19 -10.91
N HIS A 86 -9.43 1.29 -10.09
CA HIS A 86 -9.37 2.22 -8.97
C HIS A 86 -8.66 3.54 -9.25
N CYS A 87 -7.87 3.64 -10.33
CA CYS A 87 -7.05 4.80 -10.67
C CYS A 87 -7.27 5.25 -12.12
N GLN A 88 -8.51 5.57 -12.52
CA GLN A 88 -8.85 6.02 -13.89
C GLN A 88 -8.07 7.28 -14.37
N ASP A 89 -7.32 7.95 -13.51
CA ASP A 89 -6.61 9.21 -13.80
C ASP A 89 -5.08 9.16 -13.81
N LEU A 90 -4.43 7.97 -13.80
CA LEU A 90 -2.95 7.88 -13.91
C LEU A 90 -2.39 8.24 -15.30
N LYS A 91 -3.23 8.74 -16.23
CA LYS A 91 -2.85 9.21 -17.58
C LYS A 91 -2.53 10.71 -17.65
N LYS A 92 -1.83 11.27 -16.66
CA LYS A 92 -1.25 12.61 -16.78
C LYS A 92 0.27 12.55 -16.76
#